data_AF-A0A3M0WZB1-F1
#
_entry.id   AF-A0A3M0WZB1-F1
#
_cell.length_a   1.000
_cell.length_b   1.000
_cell.length_c   1.000
_cell.angle_alpha   90.00
_cell.angle_beta   90.00
_cell.angle_gamma   90.00
#
_symmetry.space_group_name_H-M   'P 1'
#
loop_
_entity.id
_entity.type
_entity.pdbx_description
1 polymer ?
#
loop_
_entity_poly.entity_id
_entity_poly.type
_entity_poly.pdbx_seq_one_letter_code
_entity_poly.pdbx_strand_id
1 'polypeptide(L)' 'MKVAIIGTGYVGLITGVGLAHLGHNVACIDI' A
#
# COMPACT_ATOMS: atom_id res chain seq x y z
N MET A 1 3.60 5.26 10.17
CA MET A 1 4.62 5.75 9.21
C MET A 1 3.93 6.10 7.88
N LYS A 2 4.50 6.97 7.04
CA LYS A 2 3.98 7.23 5.68
C LYS A 2 4.64 6.28 4.68
N VAL A 3 3.86 5.54 3.90
CA VAL A 3 4.34 4.52 2.95
C VAL A 3 3.70 4.76 1.58
N ALA A 4 4.51 4.74 0.52
CA ALA A 4 4.01 4.77 -0.86
C ALA A 4 4.29 3.42 -1.52
N ILE A 5 3.29 2.87 -2.20
CA ILE A 5 3.39 1.64 -2.99
C ILE A 5 3.16 2.00 -4.45
N ILE A 6 4.12 1.69 -5.32
CA ILE A 6 4.02 1.87 -6.76
C ILE A 6 3.64 0.53 -7.38
N GLY A 7 2.49 0.48 -8.04
CA GLY A 7 1.84 -0.71 -8.59
C GLY A 7 0.74 -1.25 -7.69
N THR A 8 -0.47 -1.37 -8.24
CA THR A 8 -1.70 -1.84 -7.54
C THR A 8 -2.13 -3.25 -7.94
N GLY A 9 -1.21 -4.05 -8.50
CA GLY A 9 -1.43 -5.48 -8.72
C GLY A 9 -1.62 -6.25 -7.40
N TYR A 10 -1.89 -7.56 -7.49
CA TYR A 10 -2.15 -8.43 -6.34
C TYR A 10 -1.17 -8.23 -5.17
N VAL A 11 0.13 -8.17 -5.46
CA VAL A 11 1.16 -7.97 -4.43
C VAL A 11 1.04 -6.58 -3.80
N GLY A 12 1.03 -5.52 -4.62
CA GLY A 12 0.99 -4.14 -4.13
C GLY A 12 -0.26 -3.84 -3.31
N LEU A 13 -1.42 -4.33 -3.74
CA LEU A 13 -2.68 -4.11 -3.04
C LEU A 13 -2.74 -4.86 -1.70
N ILE A 14 -2.39 -6.15 -1.67
CA ILE A 14 -2.42 -6.95 -0.43
C ILE A 14 -1.39 -6.41 0.56
N THR A 15 -0.19 -6.06 0.10
CA THR A 15 0.83 -5.43 0.94
C THR A 15 0.35 -4.08 1.48
N GLY A 16 -0.26 -3.24 0.65
CA GLY A 16 -0.78 -1.94 1.06
C GLY A 16 -1.88 -2.03 2.11
N VAL A 17 -2.82 -2.96 1.93
CA VAL A 17 -3.89 -3.22 2.89
C VAL A 17 -3.32 -3.73 4.23
N GLY A 18 -2.36 -4.65 4.19
CA GLY A 18 -1.70 -5.14 5.41
C GLY A 18 -0.99 -4.03 6.18
N LEU A 19 -0.26 -3.16 5.49
CA LEU A 19 0.42 -2.02 6.10
C LEU A 19 -0.57 -0.98 6.63
N ALA A 20 -1.67 -0.73 5.92
CA ALA A 20 -2.72 0.18 6.40
C ALA A 20 -3.41 -0.38 7.66
N HIS A 21 -3.66 -1.69 7.71
CA HIS A 21 -4.25 -2.37 8.86
C HIS A 21 -3.35 -2.28 10.11
N LEU A 22 -2.04 -2.27 9.93
CA LEU A 22 -1.05 -2.07 10.99
C LEU A 22 -0.92 -0.60 11.45
N GLY A 23 -1.74 0.32 10.92
CA GLY A 23 -1.77 1.73 11.32
C GLY A 23 -0.80 2.63 10.55
N HIS A 24 -0.25 2.17 9.42
CA HIS A 24 0.53 3.02 8.53
C HIS A 24 -0.39 3.82 7.61
N ASN A 25 0.01 5.05 7.28
CA ASN A 25 -0.66 5.84 6.26
C ASN A 25 -0.06 5.44 4.91
N VAL A 26 -0.85 4.72 4.11
CA VAL A 26 -0.42 4.12 2.85
C VAL A 26 -1.06 4.84 1.67
N ALA A 27 -0.26 5.20 0.68
CA ALA A 27 -0.74 5.64 -0.64
C ALA A 27 -0.32 4.62 -1.69
N CYS A 28 -1.30 4.00 -2.35
CA CYS A 28 -1.06 3.12 -3.49
C CYS A 28 -1.23 3.91 -4.79
N ILE A 29 -0.26 3.81 -5.70
CA ILE A 29 -0.14 4.63 -6.91
C ILE A 29 0.08 3.69 -8.09
N ASP A 30 -0.62 3.91 -9.20
CA ASP A 30 -0.45 3.20 -10.48
C ASP A 30 -0.46 4.20 -11.65
N ILE A 31 -0.11 3.75 -12.86
CA ILE A 31 -0.13 4.57 -14.11
C ILE A 31 -1.56 4.98 -14.49
#